data_AF-A0A962N461-F1
#
_entry.id   AF-A0A962N461-F1
#
_cell.length_a   1.000
_cell.length_b   1.000
_cell.length_c   1.000
_cell.angle_alpha   90.00
_cell.angle_beta   90.00
_cell.angle_gamma   90.00
#
_symmetry.space_group_name_H-M   'P 1'
#
loop_
_entity.id
_entity.type
_entity.pdbx_description
1 polymer ?
#
loop_
_entity_poly.entity_id
_entity_poly.type
_entity_poly.pdbx_seq_one_letter_code
_entity_poly.pdbx_strand_id
1 'polypeptide(L)'
;LIGQPELRELLGRVELRQLAQRITGRYHLAPLSADETRAYVRHRLRVAGATSEAFSNSALTEVHRWSNGVPRLINVICDRALLGAYTQDIHQVSSRIVRAAAGEVFGKRLQPSWVPWTSVAAGLVLLTVASVGAVMWWNGRDANAPTEVATPTKDAAAAKLAATAPAGATNAAPVAPAKTPALADLLARFDNETDPDNAYNKLFSLWGVRYVASRTDPCSQAMRAGLECLVQRGSLAQLRLFNRPAILNVSDTEGRPHQLVLTGLDDEHARVDLGGAQREIGIGDLSRNWFGDYVLLWKPAAGAAKPLSFGMRTPSVRWLRRSLQRVNGLAVDDEPSDRYDSSLVSLVQDFQRRVRLDVDGIAGIQTQIALDAALAEPNTPFLRRGPEKGG
;
A
#
# COMPACT_ATOMS: atom_id res chain seq x y z
N LEU A 1 12.55 33.51 20.76
CA LEU A 1 11.76 32.25 20.92
C LEU A 1 11.41 31.76 19.54
N ILE A 2 11.69 30.48 19.25
CA ILE A 2 11.29 29.81 18.01
C ILE A 2 10.43 28.62 18.46
N GLY A 3 9.29 28.42 17.83
CA GLY A 3 8.38 27.35 18.19
C GLY A 3 7.34 27.11 17.11
N GLN A 4 6.64 26.00 17.26
CA GLN A 4 5.53 25.64 16.38
C GLN A 4 4.36 26.63 16.56
N PRO A 5 3.42 26.73 15.59
CA PRO A 5 2.32 27.69 15.63
C PRO A 5 1.51 27.71 16.94
N GLU A 6 1.43 26.57 17.63
CA GLU A 6 0.76 26.33 18.91
C GLU A 6 1.38 27.16 20.06
N LEU A 7 2.68 27.47 19.97
CA LEU A 7 3.35 28.36 20.91
C LEU A 7 2.68 29.74 20.94
N ARG A 8 2.12 30.19 19.82
CA ARG A 8 1.42 31.48 19.73
C ARG A 8 0.12 31.48 20.53
N GLU A 9 -0.59 30.37 20.52
CA GLU A 9 -1.85 30.19 21.23
C GLU A 9 -1.59 30.01 22.73
N LEU A 10 -0.54 29.28 23.08
CA LEU A 10 -0.05 29.15 24.45
C LEU A 10 0.37 30.53 25.02
N LEU A 11 1.18 31.30 24.29
CA LEU A 11 1.54 32.67 24.67
C LEU A 11 0.36 33.65 24.70
N GLY A 12 -0.78 33.29 24.11
CA GLY A 12 -2.02 34.07 24.16
C GLY A 12 -2.82 33.88 25.45
N ARG A 13 -2.48 32.89 26.29
CA ARG A 13 -3.20 32.60 27.54
C ARG A 13 -2.98 33.70 28.58
N VAL A 14 -4.01 33.94 29.40
CA VAL A 14 -4.00 34.94 30.48
C VAL A 14 -2.83 34.72 31.46
N GLU A 15 -2.53 33.47 31.76
CA GLU A 15 -1.46 33.05 32.66
C GLU A 15 -0.05 33.43 32.14
N LEU A 16 0.12 33.55 30.82
CA LEU A 16 1.41 33.83 30.18
C LEU A 16 1.55 35.27 29.68
N ARG A 17 0.60 36.15 30.05
CA ARG A 17 0.53 37.54 29.58
C ARG A 17 1.79 38.35 29.93
N GLN A 18 2.36 38.12 31.12
CA GLN A 18 3.62 38.73 31.58
C GLN A 18 4.81 38.35 30.68
N LEU A 19 4.87 37.09 30.25
CA LEU A 19 5.91 36.59 29.34
C LEU A 19 5.69 37.13 27.92
N ALA A 20 4.45 37.13 27.44
CA ALA A 20 4.09 37.62 26.12
C ALA A 20 4.37 39.11 25.92
N GLN A 21 4.27 39.92 27.00
CA GLN A 21 4.62 41.35 27.00
C GLN A 21 6.13 41.61 26.82
N ARG A 22 7.00 40.64 27.15
CA ARG A 22 8.45 40.74 26.95
C ARG A 22 8.90 40.35 25.53
N ILE A 23 7.99 39.87 24.68
CA ILE A 23 8.28 39.49 23.29
C ILE A 23 7.92 40.65 22.36
N THR A 24 8.92 41.43 21.96
CA THR A 24 8.76 42.66 21.17
C THR A 24 8.62 42.42 19.66
N GLY A 25 9.05 41.27 19.15
CA GLY A 25 8.97 40.91 17.72
C GLY A 25 8.32 39.54 17.51
N ARG A 26 7.30 39.49 16.66
CA ARG A 26 6.64 38.25 16.24
C ARG A 26 6.72 38.15 14.72
N TYR A 27 7.51 37.19 14.24
CA TYR A 27 7.61 36.90 12.81
C TYR A 27 7.11 35.49 12.55
N HIS A 28 6.27 35.35 11.53
CA HIS A 28 5.78 34.06 11.05
C HIS A 28 6.44 33.74 9.73
N LEU A 29 7.10 32.58 9.65
CA LEU A 29 7.67 32.10 8.41
C LEU A 29 6.55 31.46 7.58
N ALA A 30 6.10 32.19 6.57
CA ALA A 30 5.19 31.65 5.57
C ALA A 30 5.90 30.62 4.68
N PRO A 31 5.15 29.72 4.01
CA PRO A 31 5.71 28.91 2.93
C PRO A 31 6.36 29.79 1.86
N LEU A 32 7.45 29.30 1.26
CA LEU A 32 8.21 30.01 0.25
C LEU A 32 7.36 30.22 -1.02
N SER A 33 7.42 31.39 -1.62
CA SER A 33 6.90 31.64 -2.97
C SER A 33 7.61 30.76 -4.01
N ALA A 34 7.09 30.73 -5.25
CA ALA A 34 7.73 29.99 -6.35
C ALA A 34 9.18 30.45 -6.60
N ASP A 35 9.44 31.74 -6.47
CA ASP A 35 10.76 32.35 -6.70
C ASP A 35 11.71 32.02 -5.55
N GLU A 36 11.22 32.12 -4.32
CA GLU A 36 11.98 31.73 -3.13
C GLU A 36 12.25 30.22 -3.09
N THR A 37 11.30 29.39 -3.55
CA THR A 37 11.49 27.93 -3.68
C THR A 37 12.64 27.63 -4.65
N ARG A 38 12.66 28.30 -5.82
CA ARG A 38 13.76 28.18 -6.79
C ARG A 38 15.09 28.60 -6.19
N ALA A 39 15.13 29.75 -5.52
CA ALA A 39 16.33 30.27 -4.87
C ALA A 39 16.83 29.33 -3.76
N TYR A 40 15.91 28.82 -2.94
CA TYR A 40 16.18 27.89 -1.85
C TYR A 40 16.81 26.58 -2.35
N VAL A 41 16.23 25.94 -3.37
CA VAL A 41 16.77 24.69 -3.93
C VAL A 41 18.16 24.92 -4.53
N ARG A 42 18.34 25.98 -5.32
CA ARG A 42 19.65 26.32 -5.90
C ARG A 42 20.71 26.60 -4.82
N HIS A 43 20.34 27.32 -3.78
CA HIS A 43 21.22 27.60 -2.66
C HIS A 43 21.65 26.31 -1.95
N ARG A 44 20.70 25.42 -1.62
CA ARG A 44 20.96 24.13 -0.98
C ARG A 44 21.89 23.24 -1.81
N LEU A 45 21.69 23.18 -3.13
CA LEU A 45 22.55 22.43 -4.04
C LEU A 45 23.97 23.01 -4.10
N ARG A 46 24.10 24.33 -4.11
CA ARG A 46 25.42 24.99 -4.07
C ARG A 46 26.16 24.69 -2.77
N VAL A 47 25.46 24.72 -1.63
CA VAL A 47 26.02 24.33 -0.33
C VAL A 47 26.46 22.86 -0.32
N ALA A 48 25.73 21.98 -1.01
CA ALA A 48 26.09 20.58 -1.20
C ALA A 48 27.23 20.34 -2.22
N GLY A 49 27.78 21.41 -2.82
CA GLY A 49 28.90 21.33 -3.77
C GLY A 49 28.51 21.12 -5.23
N ALA A 50 27.23 21.29 -5.60
CA ALA A 50 26.82 21.19 -7.00
C ALA A 50 27.43 22.33 -7.84
N THR A 51 28.13 21.96 -8.91
CA THR A 51 28.78 22.88 -9.86
C THR A 51 27.93 23.18 -11.10
N SER A 52 26.85 22.43 -11.31
CA SER A 52 25.93 22.56 -12.43
C SER A 52 24.46 22.63 -11.97
N GLU A 53 23.57 23.07 -12.86
CA GLU A 53 22.13 23.08 -12.59
C GLU A 53 21.53 21.66 -12.61
N ALA A 54 21.50 21.02 -11.43
CA ALA A 54 20.96 19.67 -11.25
C ALA A 54 19.44 19.57 -11.49
N PHE A 55 18.70 20.68 -11.49
CA PHE A 55 17.25 20.72 -11.75
C PHE A 55 16.93 21.70 -12.87
N SER A 56 16.05 21.30 -13.78
CA SER A 56 15.53 22.21 -14.80
C SER A 56 14.53 23.23 -14.18
N ASN A 57 14.31 24.36 -14.85
CA ASN A 57 13.31 25.35 -14.40
C ASN A 57 11.90 24.74 -14.27
N SER A 58 11.53 23.85 -15.20
CA SER A 58 10.23 23.15 -15.15
C SER A 58 10.16 22.15 -13.98
N ALA A 59 11.28 21.55 -13.59
CA ALA A 59 11.37 20.71 -12.40
C ALA A 59 11.14 21.52 -11.13
N LEU A 60 11.74 22.71 -11.02
CA LEU A 60 11.57 23.59 -9.86
C LEU A 60 10.13 24.12 -9.73
N THR A 61 9.46 24.40 -10.85
CA THR A 61 8.02 24.75 -10.85
C THR A 61 7.17 23.61 -10.29
N GLU A 62 7.47 22.37 -10.68
CA GLU A 62 6.80 21.18 -10.13
C GLU A 62 7.09 21.01 -8.64
N VAL A 63 8.34 21.19 -8.20
CA VAL A 63 8.71 21.13 -6.78
C VAL A 63 7.87 22.11 -5.96
N HIS A 64 7.73 23.37 -6.41
CA HIS A 64 6.89 24.35 -5.74
C HIS A 64 5.41 23.93 -5.74
N ARG A 65 4.89 23.47 -6.87
CA ARG A 65 3.48 23.05 -6.99
C ARG A 65 3.12 21.90 -6.03
N TRP A 66 4.00 20.93 -5.87
CA TRP A 66 3.75 19.78 -4.99
C TRP A 66 4.02 20.07 -3.52
N SER A 67 4.95 20.97 -3.21
CA SER A 67 5.29 21.34 -1.83
C SER A 67 4.48 22.50 -1.27
N ASN A 68 3.81 23.29 -2.12
CA ASN A 68 3.23 24.60 -1.80
C ASN A 68 4.23 25.53 -1.06
N GLY A 69 5.53 25.42 -1.36
CA GLY A 69 6.55 26.26 -0.74
C GLY A 69 7.04 25.80 0.63
N VAL A 70 6.58 24.67 1.15
CA VAL A 70 6.98 24.18 2.49
C VAL A 70 8.40 23.59 2.42
N PRO A 71 9.42 24.15 3.12
CA PRO A 71 10.82 23.73 2.98
C PRO A 71 11.09 22.25 3.23
N ARG A 72 10.40 21.66 4.22
CA ARG A 72 10.53 20.22 4.52
C ARG A 72 10.06 19.36 3.34
N LEU A 73 8.93 19.69 2.72
CA LEU A 73 8.42 18.97 1.56
C LEU A 73 9.29 19.19 0.33
N ILE A 74 9.79 20.42 0.13
CA ILE A 74 10.76 20.72 -0.93
C ILE A 74 11.96 19.78 -0.84
N ASN A 75 12.57 19.64 0.35
CA ASN A 75 13.72 18.77 0.55
C ASN A 75 13.39 17.31 0.24
N VAL A 76 12.29 16.78 0.80
CA VAL A 76 11.90 15.36 0.61
C VAL A 76 11.66 15.04 -0.87
N ILE A 77 10.96 15.92 -1.61
CA ILE A 77 10.71 15.74 -3.05
C ILE A 77 12.03 15.80 -3.83
N CYS A 78 12.90 16.76 -3.53
CA CYS A 78 14.18 16.92 -4.20
C CYS A 78 15.13 15.74 -3.95
N ASP A 79 15.23 15.24 -2.72
CA ASP A 79 16.07 14.10 -2.36
C ASP A 79 15.63 12.85 -3.12
N ARG A 80 14.31 12.60 -3.18
CA ARG A 80 13.74 11.48 -3.92
C ARG A 80 13.93 11.62 -5.44
N ALA A 81 13.80 12.83 -5.96
CA ALA A 81 14.00 13.12 -7.37
C ALA A 81 15.48 12.96 -7.79
N LEU A 82 16.42 13.39 -6.95
CA LEU A 82 17.85 13.20 -7.15
C LEU A 82 18.23 11.72 -7.10
N LEU A 83 17.70 10.96 -6.14
CA LEU A 83 17.89 9.51 -6.08
C LEU A 83 17.35 8.82 -7.34
N GLY A 84 16.14 9.19 -7.79
CA GLY A 84 15.54 8.65 -9.01
C GLY A 84 16.38 8.96 -10.26
N ALA A 85 16.89 10.18 -10.38
CA ALA A 85 17.77 10.58 -11.47
C ALA A 85 19.10 9.81 -11.44
N TYR A 86 19.69 9.63 -10.25
CA TYR A 86 20.92 8.86 -10.07
C TYR A 86 20.77 7.40 -10.51
N THR A 87 19.66 6.74 -10.14
CA THR A 87 19.40 5.34 -10.56
C THR A 87 19.20 5.16 -12.06
N GLN A 88 18.90 6.25 -12.79
CA GLN A 88 18.66 6.24 -14.24
C GLN A 88 19.83 6.88 -15.01
N ASP A 89 20.92 7.21 -14.33
CA ASP A 89 22.09 7.91 -14.89
C ASP A 89 21.72 9.23 -15.60
N ILE A 90 20.77 9.97 -15.02
CA ILE A 90 20.29 11.26 -15.54
C ILE A 90 20.97 12.41 -14.78
N HIS A 91 21.74 13.22 -15.49
CA HIS A 91 22.49 14.34 -14.89
C HIS A 91 21.64 15.58 -14.54
N GLN A 92 20.45 15.74 -15.15
CA GLN A 92 19.54 16.85 -14.85
C GLN A 92 18.13 16.36 -14.55
N VAL A 93 17.65 16.67 -13.34
CA VAL A 93 16.30 16.35 -12.88
C VAL A 93 15.27 17.17 -13.66
N SER A 94 14.36 16.48 -14.35
CA SER A 94 13.27 17.07 -15.12
C SER A 94 11.95 17.09 -14.34
N SER A 95 10.97 17.87 -14.83
CA SER A 95 9.60 17.89 -14.30
C SER A 95 8.93 16.51 -14.26
N ARG A 96 9.32 15.59 -15.14
CA ARG A 96 8.83 14.19 -15.13
C ARG A 96 9.34 13.44 -13.90
N ILE A 97 10.63 13.56 -13.59
CA ILE A 97 11.25 12.90 -12.44
C ILE A 97 10.71 13.49 -11.14
N VAL A 98 10.56 14.82 -11.05
CA VAL A 98 9.94 15.46 -9.89
C VAL A 98 8.50 15.01 -9.69
N ARG A 99 7.69 14.91 -10.76
CA ARG A 99 6.32 14.40 -10.64
C ARG A 99 6.30 12.96 -10.14
N ALA A 100 7.16 12.09 -10.67
CA ALA A 100 7.27 10.70 -10.20
C ALA A 100 7.68 10.65 -8.72
N ALA A 101 8.71 11.40 -8.33
CA ALA A 101 9.20 11.48 -6.95
C ALA A 101 8.13 12.05 -6.01
N ALA A 102 7.44 13.13 -6.39
CA ALA A 102 6.33 13.67 -5.62
C ALA A 102 5.18 12.65 -5.54
N GLY A 103 4.90 11.94 -6.62
CA GLY A 103 3.97 10.82 -6.64
C GLY A 103 4.32 9.77 -5.58
N GLU A 104 5.58 9.38 -5.46
CA GLU A 104 6.02 8.43 -4.44
C GLU A 104 5.90 9.01 -3.02
N VAL A 105 6.26 10.28 -2.80
CA VAL A 105 6.16 10.96 -1.50
C VAL A 105 4.70 11.12 -1.05
N PHE A 106 3.78 11.37 -1.98
CA PHE A 106 2.36 11.60 -1.71
C PHE A 106 1.47 10.38 -2.03
N GLY A 107 2.05 9.21 -2.33
CA GLY A 107 1.33 7.95 -2.55
C GLY A 107 0.63 7.78 -3.91
N LYS A 108 0.89 8.64 -4.90
CA LYS A 108 0.43 8.50 -6.29
C LYS A 108 1.49 7.87 -7.18
N ARG A 109 1.32 6.60 -7.56
CA ARG A 109 2.11 6.00 -8.65
C ARG A 109 1.73 6.68 -9.97
N LEU A 110 2.60 7.53 -10.49
CA LEU A 110 2.53 7.94 -11.90
C LEU A 110 3.07 6.78 -12.74
N GLN A 111 2.16 5.99 -13.32
CA GLN A 111 2.52 5.00 -14.33
C GLN A 111 3.21 5.72 -15.51
N PRO A 112 4.29 5.14 -16.08
CA PRO A 112 4.99 5.75 -17.20
C PRO A 112 4.13 5.66 -18.48
N SER A 113 3.87 6.81 -19.11
CA SER A 113 2.94 7.02 -20.23
C SER A 113 3.42 6.52 -21.60
N TRP A 114 4.36 5.57 -21.64
CA TRP A 114 5.04 5.12 -22.86
C TRP A 114 4.68 3.70 -23.34
N VAL A 115 3.76 3.03 -22.66
CA VAL A 115 3.20 1.74 -23.11
C VAL A 115 1.69 1.94 -23.21
N PRO A 116 1.11 2.18 -24.40
CA PRO A 116 0.86 1.08 -25.34
C PRO A 116 0.82 1.49 -26.83
N TRP A 117 1.82 1.10 -27.61
CA TRP A 117 1.64 0.95 -29.08
C TRP A 117 2.54 -0.15 -29.67
N THR A 118 3.68 -0.46 -29.03
CA THR A 118 4.60 -1.52 -29.46
C THR A 118 4.06 -2.95 -29.27
N SER A 119 3.09 -3.16 -28.38
CA SER A 119 2.45 -4.46 -28.17
C SER A 119 1.40 -4.84 -29.23
N VAL A 120 0.92 -3.89 -30.04
CA VAL A 120 0.02 -4.19 -31.18
C VAL A 120 0.83 -4.64 -32.41
N ALA A 121 2.01 -4.06 -32.62
CA ALA A 121 2.88 -4.42 -33.74
C ALA A 121 3.49 -5.83 -33.57
N ALA A 122 3.89 -6.21 -32.36
CA ALA A 122 4.45 -7.54 -32.08
C ALA A 122 3.41 -8.68 -32.25
N GLY A 123 2.14 -8.42 -31.89
CA GLY A 123 1.06 -9.39 -32.06
C GLY A 123 0.71 -9.67 -33.52
N LEU A 124 0.80 -8.65 -34.39
CA LEU A 124 0.54 -8.79 -35.82
C LEU A 124 1.65 -9.56 -36.56
N VAL A 125 2.92 -9.38 -36.15
CA VAL A 125 4.05 -10.13 -36.75
C VAL A 125 4.05 -11.59 -36.34
N LEU A 126 3.65 -11.93 -35.10
CA LEU A 126 3.52 -13.32 -34.68
C LEU A 126 2.35 -14.05 -35.37
N LEU A 127 1.26 -13.35 -35.66
CA LEU A 127 0.12 -13.90 -36.41
C LEU A 127 0.43 -14.15 -37.90
N THR A 128 1.26 -13.31 -38.53
CA THR A 128 1.69 -13.52 -39.93
C THR A 128 2.72 -14.64 -40.06
N VAL A 129 3.63 -14.80 -39.09
CA VAL A 129 4.59 -15.92 -39.10
C VAL A 129 3.88 -17.27 -38.84
N ALA A 130 2.89 -17.29 -37.94
CA ALA A 130 2.10 -18.49 -37.66
C ALA A 130 1.22 -18.93 -38.86
N SER A 131 0.65 -17.97 -39.61
CA SER A 131 -0.18 -18.29 -40.77
C SER A 131 0.63 -18.82 -41.97
N VAL A 132 1.85 -18.31 -42.19
CA VAL A 132 2.76 -18.86 -43.23
C VAL A 132 3.24 -20.27 -42.86
N GLY A 133 3.54 -20.53 -41.57
CA GLY A 133 3.92 -21.86 -41.09
C GLY A 133 2.82 -22.92 -41.26
N ALA A 134 1.55 -22.54 -41.02
CA ALA A 134 0.41 -23.44 -41.19
C ALA A 134 0.13 -23.80 -42.65
N VAL A 135 0.32 -22.88 -43.59
CA VAL A 135 0.13 -23.12 -45.03
C VAL A 135 1.20 -24.06 -45.59
N MET A 136 2.46 -23.95 -45.13
CA MET A 136 3.52 -24.87 -45.54
C MET A 136 3.34 -26.29 -44.99
N TRP A 137 2.74 -26.44 -43.80
CA TRP A 137 2.45 -27.76 -43.23
C TRP A 137 1.25 -28.45 -43.89
N TRP A 138 0.29 -27.69 -44.43
CA TRP A 138 -0.84 -28.22 -45.17
C TRP A 138 -0.44 -28.73 -46.57
N ASN A 139 0.44 -28.01 -47.27
CA ASN A 139 0.88 -28.37 -48.63
C ASN A 139 1.92 -29.50 -48.69
N GLY A 140 2.46 -29.95 -47.56
CA GLY A 140 3.50 -30.98 -47.49
C GLY A 140 3.00 -32.39 -47.17
N ARG A 141 1.69 -32.61 -47.04
CA ARG A 141 1.12 -33.93 -46.75
C ARG A 141 0.53 -34.58 -47.99
N ASP A 142 1.39 -34.88 -48.95
CA ASP A 142 1.12 -35.95 -49.91
C ASP A 142 2.37 -36.83 -50.03
N ALA A 143 2.12 -38.14 -50.10
CA ALA A 143 3.07 -39.25 -50.18
C ALA A 143 3.75 -39.65 -48.86
N ASN A 144 3.10 -40.53 -48.10
CA ASN A 144 3.59 -41.93 -47.97
C ASN A 144 2.67 -42.77 -47.06
N ALA A 145 2.08 -43.79 -47.66
CA ALA A 145 1.55 -45.01 -47.03
C ALA A 145 1.89 -46.16 -48.01
N PRO A 146 1.79 -47.46 -47.64
CA PRO A 146 1.61 -48.11 -46.33
C PRO A 146 2.59 -49.30 -46.11
N THR A 147 2.58 -49.96 -44.94
CA THR A 147 2.25 -51.41 -44.83
C THR A 147 2.21 -51.92 -43.38
N GLU A 148 1.15 -52.67 -43.07
CA GLU A 148 0.93 -53.50 -41.88
C GLU A 148 1.89 -54.70 -41.81
N VAL A 149 2.27 -55.13 -40.60
CA VAL A 149 2.39 -56.57 -40.25
C VAL A 149 1.98 -56.78 -38.79
N ALA A 150 1.27 -57.89 -38.60
CA ALA A 150 0.54 -58.38 -37.44
C ALA A 150 1.34 -58.71 -36.16
N THR A 151 0.57 -58.80 -35.06
CA THR A 151 0.87 -59.38 -33.74
C THR A 151 1.03 -60.92 -33.77
N PRO A 152 1.54 -61.54 -32.69
CA PRO A 152 0.60 -62.14 -31.72
C PRO A 152 0.98 -62.03 -30.23
N THR A 153 -0.04 -61.71 -29.44
CA THR A 153 -0.55 -62.30 -28.19
C THR A 153 0.35 -63.14 -27.28
N LYS A 154 0.31 -62.80 -25.97
CA LYS A 154 0.32 -63.81 -24.90
C LYS A 154 -0.65 -63.43 -23.79
N ASP A 155 -1.63 -64.32 -23.60
CA ASP A 155 -2.68 -64.29 -22.60
C ASP A 155 -2.20 -64.58 -21.17
N ALA A 156 -3.13 -64.27 -20.26
CA ALA A 156 -3.46 -64.98 -19.02
C ALA A 156 -2.93 -64.42 -17.69
N ALA A 157 -3.85 -63.64 -17.10
CA ALA A 157 -4.11 -63.42 -15.69
C ALA A 157 -3.88 -64.61 -14.75
N ALA A 158 -3.54 -64.30 -13.50
CA ALA A 158 -4.26 -64.78 -12.31
C ALA A 158 -3.86 -63.99 -11.05
N ALA A 159 -4.86 -63.41 -10.40
CA ALA A 159 -4.77 -62.81 -9.07
C ALA A 159 -4.86 -63.87 -7.96
N LYS A 160 -4.26 -63.59 -6.80
CA LYS A 160 -4.88 -63.96 -5.51
C LYS A 160 -4.38 -63.12 -4.32
N LEU A 161 -5.37 -62.56 -3.62
CA LEU A 161 -5.36 -62.03 -2.25
C LEU A 161 -4.80 -63.05 -1.24
N ALA A 162 -4.08 -62.58 -0.20
CA ALA A 162 -4.58 -62.54 1.18
C ALA A 162 -3.44 -62.31 2.21
N ALA A 163 -3.82 -61.62 3.29
CA ALA A 163 -3.28 -61.65 4.66
C ALA A 163 -2.00 -60.86 4.96
N THR A 164 -1.80 -60.23 6.12
CA THR A 164 -2.60 -59.78 7.28
C THR A 164 -1.58 -58.98 8.10
N ALA A 165 -2.01 -57.87 8.71
CA ALA A 165 -1.20 -57.07 9.62
C ALA A 165 -0.73 -57.88 10.85
N PRO A 166 0.21 -57.35 11.64
CA PRO A 166 -0.24 -56.99 12.98
C PRO A 166 0.24 -55.62 13.45
N ALA A 167 -0.60 -55.09 14.34
CA ALA A 167 -0.40 -53.90 15.13
C ALA A 167 0.75 -54.07 16.14
N GLY A 168 1.49 -52.99 16.34
CA GLY A 168 2.38 -52.78 17.48
C GLY A 168 2.12 -51.38 18.04
N ALA A 169 1.26 -51.31 19.05
CA ALA A 169 1.18 -50.20 20.00
C ALA A 169 2.51 -50.14 20.79
N THR A 170 2.99 -49.10 21.46
CA THR A 170 2.47 -47.86 22.02
C THR A 170 3.73 -47.05 22.36
N ASN A 171 3.71 -45.73 22.26
CA ASN A 171 4.28 -44.87 23.30
C ASN A 171 3.79 -43.43 23.07
N ALA A 172 2.76 -43.08 23.85
CA ALA A 172 2.31 -41.71 24.05
C ALA A 172 3.34 -41.02 24.97
N ALA A 173 4.24 -40.25 24.35
CA ALA A 173 5.03 -39.23 25.01
C ALA A 173 4.28 -37.88 24.92
N PRO A 174 4.56 -36.93 25.82
CA PRO A 174 3.62 -35.85 26.18
C PRO A 174 3.29 -34.95 25.01
N VAL A 175 2.03 -34.51 24.94
CA VAL A 175 1.54 -33.51 23.98
C VAL A 175 2.34 -32.22 24.16
N ALA A 176 3.39 -32.07 23.36
CA ALA A 176 4.03 -30.79 23.10
C ALA A 176 3.00 -29.87 22.41
N PRO A 177 2.98 -28.56 22.71
CA PRO A 177 2.06 -27.64 22.05
C PRO A 177 2.27 -27.75 20.54
N ALA A 178 1.17 -27.88 19.80
CA ALA A 178 1.17 -28.06 18.36
C ALA A 178 2.06 -27.00 17.71
N LYS A 179 3.11 -27.43 17.01
CA LYS A 179 4.00 -26.53 16.27
C LYS A 179 3.17 -25.83 15.20
N THR A 180 2.95 -24.53 15.35
CA THR A 180 2.43 -23.69 14.26
C THR A 180 3.31 -23.95 13.03
N PRO A 181 2.71 -24.25 11.86
CA PRO A 181 3.49 -24.57 10.67
C PRO A 181 4.35 -23.35 10.27
N ALA A 182 5.62 -23.59 9.96
CA ALA A 182 6.51 -22.54 9.50
C ALA A 182 5.95 -21.96 8.19
N LEU A 183 5.97 -20.64 8.06
CA LEU A 183 5.46 -19.96 6.87
C LEU A 183 6.11 -20.47 5.57
N ALA A 184 7.41 -20.76 5.60
CA ALA A 184 8.13 -21.31 4.46
C ALA A 184 7.53 -22.63 3.94
N ASP A 185 7.10 -23.52 4.84
CA ASP A 185 6.47 -24.79 4.45
C ASP A 185 5.10 -24.56 3.80
N LEU A 186 4.35 -23.55 4.26
CA LEU A 186 3.08 -23.18 3.66
C LEU A 186 3.27 -22.57 2.28
N LEU A 187 4.25 -21.68 2.11
CA LEU A 187 4.57 -21.07 0.82
C LEU A 187 4.97 -22.12 -0.22
N ALA A 188 5.82 -23.07 0.16
CA ALA A 188 6.22 -24.16 -0.73
C ALA A 188 5.05 -25.09 -1.14
N ARG A 189 4.08 -25.31 -0.24
CA ARG A 189 2.92 -26.16 -0.50
C ARG A 189 1.85 -25.50 -1.36
N PHE A 190 1.67 -24.18 -1.21
CA PHE A 190 0.60 -23.41 -1.85
C PHE A 190 1.14 -22.40 -2.86
N ASP A 191 2.29 -22.66 -3.47
CA ASP A 191 2.98 -21.75 -4.39
C ASP A 191 2.03 -21.19 -5.48
N ASN A 192 1.21 -22.07 -6.06
CA ASN A 192 0.21 -21.76 -7.09
C ASN A 192 -0.98 -20.91 -6.62
N GLU A 193 -1.15 -20.68 -5.32
CA GLU A 193 -2.21 -19.84 -4.74
C GLU A 193 -1.68 -18.51 -4.19
N THR A 194 -0.36 -18.31 -4.23
CA THR A 194 0.31 -17.13 -3.67
C THR A 194 0.75 -16.11 -4.72
N ASP A 195 0.15 -16.17 -5.92
CA ASP A 195 0.37 -15.19 -6.97
C ASP A 195 -0.46 -13.90 -6.76
N PRO A 196 -0.11 -12.79 -7.44
CA PRO A 196 -0.81 -11.54 -7.28
C PRO A 196 -2.31 -11.57 -7.61
N ASP A 197 -2.73 -12.27 -8.67
CA ASP A 197 -4.12 -12.28 -9.10
C ASP A 197 -5.01 -12.99 -8.06
N ASN A 198 -4.53 -14.10 -7.47
CA ASN A 198 -5.21 -14.76 -6.37
C ASN A 198 -5.29 -13.87 -5.12
N ALA A 199 -4.20 -13.20 -4.75
CA ALA A 199 -4.15 -12.31 -3.59
C ALA A 199 -5.12 -11.11 -3.73
N TYR A 200 -5.16 -10.47 -4.91
CA TYR A 200 -6.12 -9.39 -5.18
C TYR A 200 -7.55 -9.88 -5.25
N ASN A 201 -7.81 -11.02 -5.90
CA ASN A 201 -9.15 -11.62 -5.92
C ASN A 201 -9.68 -11.84 -4.50
N LYS A 202 -8.85 -12.41 -3.63
CA LYS A 202 -9.20 -12.63 -2.23
C LYS A 202 -9.42 -11.32 -1.48
N LEU A 203 -8.52 -10.34 -1.59
CA LEU A 203 -8.66 -9.05 -0.91
C LEU A 203 -9.94 -8.31 -1.35
N PHE A 204 -10.26 -8.31 -2.64
CA PHE A 204 -11.48 -7.70 -3.18
C PHE A 204 -12.76 -8.39 -2.68
N SER A 205 -12.73 -9.73 -2.58
CA SER A 205 -13.88 -10.51 -2.08
C SER A 205 -14.27 -10.12 -0.64
N LEU A 206 -13.31 -9.74 0.20
CA LEU A 206 -13.57 -9.27 1.58
C LEU A 206 -14.36 -7.94 1.61
N TRP A 207 -14.30 -7.18 0.52
CA TRP A 207 -15.06 -5.95 0.32
C TRP A 207 -16.35 -6.16 -0.49
N GLY A 208 -16.68 -7.41 -0.84
CA GLY A 208 -17.83 -7.72 -1.70
C GLY A 208 -17.69 -7.21 -3.14
N VAL A 209 -16.46 -6.95 -3.61
CA VAL A 209 -16.17 -6.46 -4.95
C VAL A 209 -15.61 -7.58 -5.81
N ARG A 210 -15.98 -7.62 -7.10
CA ARG A 210 -15.44 -8.59 -8.05
C ARG A 210 -14.12 -8.10 -8.64
N TYR A 211 -13.08 -8.93 -8.55
CA TYR A 211 -11.79 -8.70 -9.21
C TYR A 211 -11.77 -9.32 -10.62
N VAL A 212 -11.08 -8.68 -11.56
CA VAL A 212 -10.84 -9.23 -12.91
C VAL A 212 -9.33 -9.27 -13.16
N ALA A 213 -8.78 -10.49 -13.16
CA ALA A 213 -7.36 -10.75 -13.41
C ALA A 213 -6.90 -10.23 -14.78
N SER A 214 -5.64 -9.78 -14.85
CA SER A 214 -4.87 -9.54 -16.08
C SER A 214 -5.45 -8.54 -17.12
N ARG A 215 -6.53 -7.79 -16.84
CA ARG A 215 -7.08 -6.75 -17.76
C ARG A 215 -6.76 -5.31 -17.37
N THR A 216 -6.56 -5.02 -16.09
CA THR A 216 -6.32 -3.64 -15.62
C THR A 216 -5.62 -3.67 -14.27
N ASP A 217 -4.83 -2.62 -13.99
CA ASP A 217 -4.20 -2.41 -12.68
C ASP A 217 -5.22 -2.60 -11.53
N PRO A 218 -4.94 -3.45 -10.52
CA PRO A 218 -5.87 -3.75 -9.43
C PRO A 218 -6.34 -2.50 -8.69
N CYS A 219 -5.47 -1.52 -8.47
CA CYS A 219 -5.83 -0.31 -7.75
C CYS A 219 -6.77 0.61 -8.54
N SER A 220 -6.64 0.64 -9.87
CA SER A 220 -7.64 1.28 -10.73
C SER A 220 -9.00 0.58 -10.69
N GLN A 221 -9.05 -0.74 -10.46
CA GLN A 221 -10.30 -1.49 -10.30
C GLN A 221 -10.93 -1.17 -8.93
N ALA A 222 -10.12 -1.12 -7.87
CA ALA A 222 -10.56 -0.73 -6.53
C ALA A 222 -11.19 0.67 -6.55
N MET A 223 -10.52 1.65 -7.18
CA MET A 223 -11.02 3.01 -7.32
C MET A 223 -12.36 3.10 -8.04
N ARG A 224 -12.55 2.33 -9.11
CA ARG A 224 -13.84 2.24 -9.82
C ARG A 224 -14.95 1.63 -8.97
N ALA A 225 -14.61 0.79 -8.00
CA ALA A 225 -15.52 0.22 -7.02
C ALA A 225 -15.71 1.12 -5.77
N GLY A 226 -15.13 2.33 -5.75
CA GLY A 226 -15.22 3.26 -4.63
C GLY A 226 -14.31 2.91 -3.44
N LEU A 227 -13.32 2.03 -3.65
CA LEU A 227 -12.25 1.72 -2.70
C LEU A 227 -10.97 2.45 -3.11
N GLU A 228 -10.06 2.64 -2.18
CA GLU A 228 -8.74 3.21 -2.45
C GLU A 228 -7.65 2.22 -2.06
N CYS A 229 -6.60 2.18 -2.86
CA CYS A 229 -5.40 1.40 -2.56
C CYS A 229 -4.43 2.25 -1.75
N LEU A 230 -3.94 1.70 -0.65
CA LEU A 230 -2.71 2.16 -0.03
C LEU A 230 -1.62 1.11 -0.28
N VAL A 231 -0.62 1.50 -1.06
CA VAL A 231 0.56 0.67 -1.33
C VAL A 231 1.76 1.35 -0.69
N GLN A 232 2.33 0.73 0.34
CA GLN A 232 3.48 1.29 1.04
C GLN A 232 4.27 0.22 1.79
N ARG A 233 5.38 0.65 2.38
CA ARG A 233 6.16 -0.14 3.32
C ARG A 233 5.87 0.29 4.75
N GLY A 234 5.71 -0.66 5.66
CA GLY A 234 5.38 -0.40 7.06
C GLY A 234 5.67 -1.57 7.99
N SER A 235 5.11 -1.53 9.19
CA SER A 235 5.30 -2.55 10.24
C SER A 235 4.00 -3.27 10.59
N LEU A 236 4.10 -4.40 11.29
CA LEU A 236 2.92 -5.10 11.81
C LEU A 236 2.13 -4.21 12.78
N ALA A 237 2.81 -3.34 13.54
CA ALA A 237 2.16 -2.36 14.40
C ALA A 237 1.31 -1.36 13.59
N GLN A 238 1.80 -0.92 12.43
CA GLN A 238 1.03 -0.05 11.54
C GLN A 238 -0.17 -0.76 10.92
N LEU A 239 -0.02 -2.04 10.54
CA LEU A 239 -1.15 -2.85 10.07
C LEU A 239 -2.21 -3.06 11.16
N ARG A 240 -1.79 -3.28 12.42
CA ARG A 240 -2.70 -3.32 13.58
C ARG A 240 -3.44 -2.00 13.76
N LEU A 241 -2.73 -0.87 13.60
CA LEU A 241 -3.33 0.47 13.69
C LEU A 241 -4.39 0.70 12.60
N PHE A 242 -4.10 0.34 11.36
CA PHE A 242 -5.06 0.48 10.26
C PHE A 242 -6.20 -0.53 10.33
N ASN A 243 -5.99 -1.68 10.98
CA ASN A 243 -7.00 -2.69 11.21
C ASN A 243 -7.78 -3.04 9.93
N ARG A 244 -7.08 -3.20 8.79
CA ARG A 244 -7.66 -3.58 7.49
C ARG A 244 -6.95 -4.81 6.96
N PRO A 245 -7.66 -5.75 6.33
CA PRO A 245 -7.01 -6.80 5.56
C PRO A 245 -6.04 -6.22 4.54
N ALA A 246 -4.91 -6.90 4.38
CA ALA A 246 -3.83 -6.43 3.52
C ALA A 246 -3.16 -7.60 2.81
N ILE A 247 -2.74 -7.37 1.57
CA ILE A 247 -1.80 -8.26 0.88
C ILE A 247 -0.41 -7.95 1.42
N LEU A 248 0.29 -8.97 1.87
CA LEU A 248 1.69 -8.90 2.30
C LEU A 248 2.55 -9.48 1.19
N ASN A 249 3.60 -8.74 0.78
CA ASN A 249 4.63 -9.28 -0.10
C ASN A 249 5.69 -9.95 0.77
N VAL A 250 5.72 -11.28 0.74
CA VAL A 250 6.69 -12.09 1.50
C VAL A 250 7.67 -12.77 0.55
N SER A 251 8.83 -13.16 1.07
CA SER A 251 9.82 -13.94 0.31
C SER A 251 10.05 -15.27 1.01
N ASP A 252 10.11 -16.36 0.24
CA ASP A 252 10.50 -17.66 0.76
C ASP A 252 12.02 -17.74 1.04
N THR A 253 12.51 -18.90 1.47
CA THR A 253 13.93 -19.13 1.76
C THR A 253 14.82 -19.11 0.51
N GLU A 254 14.24 -19.27 -0.67
CA GLU A 254 14.92 -19.19 -1.97
C GLU A 254 14.89 -17.76 -2.54
N GLY A 255 14.21 -16.83 -1.86
CA GLY A 255 14.04 -15.44 -2.30
C GLY A 255 12.91 -15.23 -3.31
N ARG A 256 12.08 -16.24 -3.58
CA ARG A 256 10.93 -16.11 -4.49
C ARG A 256 9.84 -15.26 -3.83
N PRO A 257 9.22 -14.32 -4.56
CA PRO A 257 8.17 -13.46 -4.03
C PRO A 257 6.82 -14.17 -4.00
N HIS A 258 6.10 -14.02 -2.89
CA HIS A 258 4.74 -14.53 -2.70
C HIS A 258 3.84 -13.41 -2.16
N GLN A 259 2.55 -13.44 -2.51
CA GLN A 259 1.53 -12.53 -2.01
C GLN A 259 0.51 -13.27 -1.15
N LEU A 260 0.37 -12.83 0.10
CA LEU A 260 -0.53 -13.44 1.08
C LEU A 260 -1.56 -12.42 1.57
N VAL A 261 -2.84 -12.81 1.67
CA VAL A 261 -3.85 -11.94 2.28
C VAL A 261 -3.89 -12.16 3.78
N LEU A 262 -3.45 -11.15 4.52
CA LEU A 262 -3.64 -11.05 5.96
C LEU A 262 -5.11 -10.72 6.25
N THR A 263 -5.78 -11.62 6.94
CA THR A 263 -7.21 -11.52 7.31
C THR A 263 -7.43 -11.39 8.81
N GLY A 264 -6.41 -11.66 9.62
CA GLY A 264 -6.42 -11.39 11.05
C GLY A 264 -5.04 -11.14 11.61
N LEU A 265 -4.96 -10.31 12.64
CA LEU A 265 -3.69 -9.95 13.28
C LEU A 265 -3.91 -9.64 14.76
N ASP A 266 -3.50 -10.57 15.62
CA ASP A 266 -3.43 -10.36 17.07
C ASP A 266 -1.97 -10.18 17.49
N ASP A 267 -1.68 -10.35 18.78
CA ASP A 267 -0.37 -10.10 19.35
C ASP A 267 0.63 -11.24 19.12
N GLU A 268 0.15 -12.48 18.97
CA GLU A 268 0.96 -13.70 18.85
C GLU A 268 0.89 -14.34 17.45
N HIS A 269 -0.25 -14.20 16.77
CA HIS A 269 -0.56 -14.86 15.51
C HIS A 269 -1.09 -13.90 14.43
N ALA A 270 -0.76 -14.24 13.19
CA ALA A 270 -1.33 -13.71 11.98
C ALA A 270 -2.21 -14.79 11.34
N ARG A 271 -3.40 -14.41 10.88
CA ARG A 271 -4.30 -15.28 10.12
C ARG A 271 -4.25 -14.92 8.64
N VAL A 272 -3.92 -15.90 7.82
CA VAL A 272 -3.94 -15.80 6.35
C VAL A 272 -4.91 -16.82 5.78
N ASP A 273 -5.37 -16.60 4.56
CA ASP A 273 -6.17 -17.60 3.84
C ASP A 273 -5.28 -18.28 2.79
N LEU A 274 -5.08 -19.59 2.93
CA LEU A 274 -4.26 -20.42 2.04
C LEU A 274 -4.88 -21.82 1.89
N GLY A 275 -4.99 -22.30 0.65
CA GLY A 275 -5.62 -23.59 0.36
C GLY A 275 -7.13 -23.59 0.62
N GLY A 276 -7.78 -22.43 0.50
CA GLY A 276 -9.20 -22.24 0.82
C GLY A 276 -9.55 -22.35 2.31
N ALA A 277 -8.55 -22.27 3.21
CA ALA A 277 -8.75 -22.34 4.65
C ALA A 277 -7.95 -21.25 5.38
N GLN A 278 -8.49 -20.78 6.51
CA GLN A 278 -7.74 -19.92 7.43
C GLN A 278 -6.57 -20.70 8.04
N ARG A 279 -5.37 -20.12 7.96
CA ARG A 279 -4.14 -20.64 8.57
C ARG A 279 -3.59 -19.62 9.55
N GLU A 280 -3.15 -20.09 10.70
CA GLU A 280 -2.46 -19.30 11.71
C GLU A 280 -0.96 -19.45 11.56
N ILE A 281 -0.26 -18.32 11.60
CA ILE A 281 1.19 -18.20 11.48
C ILE A 281 1.67 -17.37 12.67
N GLY A 282 2.73 -17.80 13.36
CA GLY A 282 3.32 -17.01 14.43
C GLY A 282 3.88 -15.68 13.92
N ILE A 283 3.74 -14.60 14.68
CA ILE A 283 4.26 -13.27 14.30
C ILE A 283 5.76 -13.29 14.04
N GLY A 284 6.50 -14.07 14.83
CA GLY A 284 7.94 -14.25 14.66
C GLY A 284 8.31 -14.92 13.33
N ASP A 285 7.48 -15.85 12.85
CA ASP A 285 7.69 -16.55 11.58
C ASP A 285 7.36 -15.64 10.40
N LEU A 286 6.22 -14.94 10.47
CA LEU A 286 5.84 -13.95 9.47
C LEU A 286 6.92 -12.86 9.33
N SER A 287 7.46 -12.37 10.44
CA SER A 287 8.47 -11.31 10.45
C SER A 287 9.81 -11.72 9.82
N ARG A 288 10.11 -13.02 9.70
CA ARG A 288 11.32 -13.50 9.01
C ARG A 288 11.21 -13.46 7.50
N ASN A 289 9.99 -13.56 6.97
CA ASN A 289 9.71 -13.63 5.54
C ASN A 289 9.08 -12.33 5.00
N TRP A 290 8.62 -11.42 5.87
CA TRP A 290 7.98 -10.16 5.50
C TRP A 290 8.82 -8.94 5.87
N PHE A 291 9.20 -8.15 4.86
CA PHE A 291 10.07 -6.97 5.04
C PHE A 291 9.33 -5.63 5.07
N GLY A 292 8.00 -5.66 5.16
CA GLY A 292 7.18 -4.50 5.40
C GLY A 292 6.34 -4.05 4.21
N ASP A 293 6.53 -4.60 3.01
CA ASP A 293 5.75 -4.20 1.83
C ASP A 293 4.34 -4.79 1.88
N TYR A 294 3.34 -3.93 1.74
CA TYR A 294 1.95 -4.36 1.73
C TYR A 294 1.06 -3.48 0.85
N VAL A 295 -0.10 -4.05 0.51
CA VAL A 295 -1.21 -3.35 -0.14
C VAL A 295 -2.45 -3.54 0.72
N LEU A 296 -3.12 -2.46 1.10
CA LEU A 296 -4.43 -2.53 1.71
C LEU A 296 -5.47 -1.81 0.85
N LEU A 297 -6.72 -2.27 0.96
CA LEU A 297 -7.88 -1.57 0.44
C LEU A 297 -8.63 -0.94 1.60
N TRP A 298 -9.21 0.23 1.35
CA TRP A 298 -10.08 0.92 2.31
C TRP A 298 -11.10 1.76 1.56
N LYS A 299 -12.19 2.14 2.23
CA LYS A 299 -13.25 2.97 1.63
C LYS A 299 -13.23 4.36 2.26
N PRO A 300 -12.88 5.43 1.53
CA PRO A 300 -12.90 6.76 2.10
C PRO A 300 -14.34 7.23 2.27
N ALA A 301 -14.70 7.59 3.50
CA ALA A 301 -16.07 7.97 3.85
C ALA A 301 -16.54 9.29 3.19
N ALA A 302 -15.62 10.14 2.74
CA ALA A 302 -15.92 11.43 2.12
C ALA A 302 -15.58 11.50 0.63
N GLY A 303 -15.63 10.37 -0.08
CA GLY A 303 -15.38 10.27 -1.51
C GLY A 303 -13.92 9.93 -1.82
N ALA A 304 -13.19 10.85 -2.46
CA ALA A 304 -11.81 10.58 -2.88
C ALA A 304 -10.83 10.68 -1.70
N ALA A 305 -9.86 9.76 -1.64
CA ALA A 305 -8.78 9.80 -0.67
C ALA A 305 -7.78 10.93 -0.97
N LYS A 306 -8.10 12.13 -0.50
CA LYS A 306 -7.24 13.31 -0.63
C LYS A 306 -6.83 13.80 0.74
N PRO A 307 -5.55 14.18 0.95
CA PRO A 307 -5.12 14.83 2.19
C PRO A 307 -5.94 16.09 2.45
N LEU A 308 -6.35 16.28 3.71
CA LEU A 308 -7.04 17.48 4.17
C LEU A 308 -6.11 18.27 5.08
N SER A 309 -5.96 19.57 4.81
CA SER A 309 -5.00 20.45 5.49
C SER A 309 -5.58 21.84 5.72
N PHE A 310 -4.89 22.63 6.54
CA PHE A 310 -5.30 23.96 6.95
C PHE A 310 -5.73 24.86 5.78
N GLY A 311 -6.84 25.57 5.98
CA GLY A 311 -7.42 26.50 5.01
C GLY A 311 -8.35 25.86 3.99
N MET A 312 -8.35 24.54 3.81
CA MET A 312 -9.27 23.86 2.90
C MET A 312 -10.73 24.04 3.33
N ARG A 313 -11.63 24.10 2.35
CA ARG A 313 -13.09 24.12 2.53
C ARG A 313 -13.74 23.06 1.65
N THR A 314 -14.11 21.92 2.24
CA THR A 314 -14.71 20.81 1.49
C THR A 314 -15.72 20.03 2.35
N PRO A 315 -16.69 19.32 1.75
CA PRO A 315 -17.58 18.43 2.50
C PRO A 315 -16.83 17.37 3.32
N SER A 316 -15.66 16.92 2.86
CA SER A 316 -14.81 15.96 3.56
C SER A 316 -14.25 16.49 4.88
N VAL A 317 -14.10 17.81 5.02
CA VAL A 317 -13.69 18.44 6.29
C VAL A 317 -14.80 18.31 7.35
N ARG A 318 -16.07 18.42 6.96
CA ARG A 318 -17.19 18.20 7.89
C ARG A 318 -17.20 16.77 8.41
N TRP A 319 -16.99 15.81 7.51
CA TRP A 319 -16.84 14.41 7.90
C TRP A 319 -15.69 14.23 8.88
N LEU A 320 -14.50 14.74 8.56
CA LEU A 320 -13.32 14.64 9.42
C LEU A 320 -13.58 15.20 10.84
N ARG A 321 -14.21 16.38 10.92
CA ARG A 321 -14.54 17.03 12.20
C ARG A 321 -15.51 16.18 13.03
N ARG A 322 -16.62 15.73 12.43
CA ARG A 322 -17.61 14.87 13.13
C ARG A 322 -16.98 13.56 13.58
N SER A 323 -16.15 12.96 12.75
CA SER A 323 -15.45 11.70 13.04
C SER A 323 -14.50 11.86 14.24
N LEU A 324 -13.71 12.93 14.28
CA LEU A 324 -12.81 13.21 15.41
C LEU A 324 -13.59 13.54 16.69
N GLN A 325 -14.67 14.31 16.60
CA GLN A 325 -15.56 14.57 17.73
C GLN A 325 -16.10 13.26 18.31
N ARG A 326 -16.62 12.37 17.47
CA ARG A 326 -17.17 11.07 17.86
C ARG A 326 -16.12 10.18 18.55
N VAL A 327 -14.94 10.03 17.95
CA VAL A 327 -13.87 9.19 18.52
C VAL A 327 -13.31 9.79 19.82
N ASN A 328 -13.38 11.11 20.00
CA ASN A 328 -12.96 11.78 21.23
C ASN A 328 -14.07 11.90 22.28
N GLY A 329 -15.29 11.40 22.02
CA GLY A 329 -16.44 11.54 22.92
C GLY A 329 -16.88 12.99 23.13
N LEU A 330 -16.58 13.88 22.17
CA LEU A 330 -17.00 15.27 22.19
C LEU A 330 -18.42 15.40 21.62
N ALA A 331 -19.13 16.45 22.02
CA ALA A 331 -20.38 16.83 21.38
C ALA A 331 -20.16 17.02 19.87
N VAL A 332 -21.02 16.39 19.07
CA VAL A 332 -20.99 16.51 17.61
C VAL A 332 -21.91 17.66 17.24
N ASP A 333 -21.38 18.68 16.57
CA ASP A 333 -22.18 19.80 16.10
C ASP A 333 -23.16 19.33 15.02
N ASP A 334 -24.41 19.81 15.07
CA ASP A 334 -25.42 19.51 14.05
C ASP A 334 -24.93 19.93 12.65
N GLU A 335 -24.37 21.14 12.57
CA GLU A 335 -23.78 21.69 11.35
C GLU A 335 -22.32 22.13 11.57
N PRO A 336 -21.36 21.20 11.54
CA PRO A 336 -19.96 21.51 11.75
C PRO A 336 -19.40 22.34 10.60
N SER A 337 -18.43 23.21 10.90
CA SER A 337 -17.73 23.97 9.86
C SER A 337 -17.06 23.04 8.83
N ASP A 338 -17.21 23.38 7.56
CA ASP A 338 -16.53 22.73 6.43
C ASP A 338 -15.11 23.26 6.19
N ARG A 339 -14.64 24.18 7.04
CA ARG A 339 -13.30 24.75 6.98
C ARG A 339 -12.34 24.02 7.91
N TYR A 340 -11.15 23.74 7.36
CA TYR A 340 -10.03 23.21 8.11
C TYR A 340 -9.32 24.36 8.83
N ASP A 341 -9.80 24.70 10.02
CA ASP A 341 -9.28 25.78 10.86
C ASP A 341 -8.31 25.27 11.94
N SER A 342 -7.81 26.17 12.79
CA SER A 342 -6.87 25.83 13.87
C SER A 342 -7.47 24.88 14.92
N SER A 343 -8.79 24.96 15.15
CA SER A 343 -9.47 24.05 16.07
C SER A 343 -9.42 22.61 15.54
N LEU A 344 -9.64 22.41 14.24
CA LEU A 344 -9.56 21.11 13.62
C LEU A 344 -8.13 20.60 13.51
N VAL A 345 -7.15 21.48 13.23
CA VAL A 345 -5.71 21.13 13.30
C VAL A 345 -5.39 20.51 14.67
N SER A 346 -5.83 21.15 15.75
CA SER A 346 -5.59 20.67 17.11
C SER A 346 -6.22 19.30 17.36
N LEU A 347 -7.48 19.09 16.94
CA LEU A 347 -8.15 17.79 17.05
C LEU A 347 -7.42 16.69 16.26
N VAL A 348 -6.90 17.02 15.07
CA VAL A 348 -6.14 16.08 14.24
C VAL A 348 -4.80 15.73 14.90
N GLN A 349 -4.08 16.72 15.42
CA GLN A 349 -2.84 16.48 16.15
C GLN A 349 -3.04 15.64 17.41
N ASP A 350 -4.12 15.88 18.17
CA ASP A 350 -4.46 15.10 19.36
C ASP A 350 -4.73 13.64 18.99
N PHE A 351 -5.48 13.41 17.91
CA PHE A 351 -5.71 12.08 17.36
C PHE A 351 -4.39 11.42 16.95
N GLN A 352 -3.57 12.10 16.14
CA GLN A 352 -2.26 11.60 15.67
C GLN A 352 -1.35 11.21 16.84
N ARG A 353 -1.26 12.04 17.88
CA ARG A 353 -0.49 11.73 19.11
C ARG A 353 -1.00 10.46 19.77
N ARG A 354 -2.31 10.31 19.94
CA ARG A 354 -2.92 9.14 20.58
C ARG A 354 -2.64 7.85 19.81
N VAL A 355 -2.73 7.90 18.48
CA VAL A 355 -2.50 6.73 17.62
C VAL A 355 -1.04 6.56 17.16
N ARG A 356 -0.13 7.41 17.65
CA ARG A 356 1.31 7.42 17.34
C ARG A 356 1.62 7.55 15.84
N LEU A 357 0.86 8.38 15.14
CA LEU A 357 1.20 8.86 13.79
C LEU A 357 2.03 10.14 13.86
N ASP A 358 2.60 10.55 12.71
CA ASP A 358 3.24 11.85 12.59
C ASP A 358 2.28 12.98 12.97
N VAL A 359 2.71 13.83 13.90
CA VAL A 359 1.89 14.91 14.48
C VAL A 359 2.11 16.18 13.67
N ASP A 360 1.56 16.21 12.46
CA ASP A 360 1.68 17.33 11.52
C ASP A 360 0.41 18.18 11.43
N GLY A 361 -0.70 17.74 12.05
CA GLY A 361 -1.99 18.42 11.95
C GLY A 361 -2.58 18.40 10.55
N ILE A 362 -2.13 17.45 9.70
CA ILE A 362 -2.65 17.19 8.37
C ILE A 362 -3.40 15.86 8.43
N ALA A 363 -4.65 15.85 7.99
CA ALA A 363 -5.38 14.59 7.83
C ALA A 363 -5.01 13.95 6.49
N GLY A 364 -3.79 13.39 6.45
CA GLY A 364 -3.30 12.58 5.35
C GLY A 364 -3.99 11.22 5.26
N ILE A 365 -3.59 10.41 4.28
CA ILE A 365 -4.20 9.11 4.00
C ILE A 365 -4.13 8.17 5.21
N GLN A 366 -2.97 8.09 5.86
CA GLN A 366 -2.78 7.25 7.04
C GLN A 366 -3.65 7.71 8.23
N THR A 367 -3.74 9.03 8.46
CA THR A 367 -4.62 9.61 9.48
C THR A 367 -6.08 9.25 9.20
N GLN A 368 -6.51 9.34 7.93
CA GLN A 368 -7.88 9.02 7.54
C GLN A 368 -8.19 7.52 7.72
N ILE A 369 -7.28 6.62 7.34
CA ILE A 369 -7.47 5.17 7.54
C ILE A 369 -7.50 4.82 9.02
N ALA A 370 -6.59 5.37 9.83
CA ALA A 370 -6.57 5.14 11.27
C ALA A 370 -7.85 5.67 11.95
N LEU A 371 -8.39 6.80 11.47
CA LEU A 371 -9.64 7.34 11.96
C LEU A 371 -10.84 6.44 11.57
N ASP A 372 -10.88 5.99 10.32
CA ASP A 372 -11.87 5.03 9.82
C ASP A 372 -11.82 3.70 10.59
N ALA A 373 -10.62 3.25 10.97
CA ALA A 373 -10.44 2.09 11.84
C ALA A 373 -11.00 2.31 13.25
N ALA A 374 -10.81 3.50 13.82
CA ALA A 374 -11.30 3.86 15.14
C ALA A 374 -12.82 4.04 15.20
N LEU A 375 -13.45 4.44 14.08
CA LEU A 375 -14.91 4.57 13.97
C LEU A 375 -15.63 3.22 13.91
N ALA A 376 -14.94 2.16 13.46
CA ALA A 376 -15.48 0.81 13.33
C ALA A 376 -16.80 0.75 12.52
N GLU A 377 -16.82 1.40 11.35
CA GLU A 377 -18.02 1.50 10.50
C GLU A 377 -18.55 0.12 10.09
N PRO A 378 -19.88 -0.10 10.08
CA PRO A 378 -20.49 -1.37 9.68
C PRO A 378 -20.09 -1.80 8.26
N ASN A 379 -20.09 -3.11 7.99
CA ASN A 379 -19.74 -3.71 6.69
C ASN A 379 -18.33 -3.40 6.19
N THR A 380 -17.43 -3.01 7.10
CA THR A 380 -16.00 -2.84 6.82
C THR A 380 -15.25 -4.08 7.28
N PRO A 381 -14.33 -4.65 6.48
CA PRO A 381 -13.54 -5.79 6.92
C PRO A 381 -12.39 -5.34 7.85
N PHE A 382 -12.20 -6.05 8.96
CA PHE A 382 -11.21 -5.74 9.98
C PHE A 382 -10.29 -6.94 10.27
N LEU A 383 -9.03 -6.67 10.67
CA LEU A 383 -8.08 -7.71 11.10
C LEU A 383 -8.42 -8.26 12.50
N ARG A 384 -8.80 -7.36 13.41
CA ARG A 384 -9.35 -7.72 14.72
C ARG A 384 -10.87 -7.66 14.61
N ARG A 385 -11.55 -8.78 14.91
CA ARG A 385 -12.98 -8.72 15.22
C ARG A 385 -13.09 -7.96 16.53
N GLY A 386 -13.90 -6.89 16.58
CA GLY A 386 -14.26 -6.25 17.84
C GLY A 386 -14.90 -7.27 18.80
N PRO A 387 -15.01 -6.98 20.10
CA PRO A 387 -15.73 -7.87 21.00
C PRO A 387 -17.13 -8.13 20.41
N GLU A 388 -17.46 -9.40 20.18
CA GLU A 388 -18.82 -9.79 19.83
C GLU A 388 -19.73 -9.19 20.90
N LYS A 389 -20.71 -8.38 20.49
CA LYS A 389 -21.81 -8.06 21.37
C LYS A 389 -22.49 -9.39 21.67
N GLY A 390 -22.23 -9.94 22.85
CA GLY A 390 -23.01 -11.04 23.40
C GLY A 390 -24.49 -10.68 23.29
N GLY A 391 -25.25 -11.56 22.65
CA GLY A 391 -26.68 -11.42 22.44
C GLY A 391 -27.49 -11.43 23.72
#